data_AF-A0AAU0SDE5-F1
#
_entry.id   AF-A0AAU0SDE5-F1
#
_cell.length_a   1.000
_cell.length_b   1.000
_cell.length_c   1.000
_cell.angle_alpha   90.00
_cell.angle_beta   90.00
_cell.angle_gamma   90.00
#
_symmetry.space_group_name_H-M   'P 1'
#
loop_
_entity.id
_entity.type
_entity.pdbx_description
1 polymer ?
#
loop_
_entity_poly.entity_id
_entity_poly.type
_entity_poly.pdbx_seq_one_letter_code
_entity_poly.pdbx_strand_id
1 'polypeptide(L)'
;MRIDIEFKDRVGIAHEILAVLAKRGLNVVGVEVDPPHIYIDSPELLEFMLPDLQSDCQQVRGVGSIGVLDVLPGMRRRLHLDTMMAAMQDPVLAIDGAGRVVIANAAAAAVAGLSEALLCQRPLREVLDDEGIEAELISAGLRLPSREVSFNGEPFFMDVTPVADPDQAALARSVGAVLTFHTPARIGGRIHALQNTSGHGFDLIIGESEPIRALKIRAARVAAVDAPLLITGETGTGKELLAQACHGVSSRCHASFLELNCAALPESLAESELFGYMAGAFTGAQRGGKPGLFEMADGGTVFLDEIGEMSLYLQAKLLRFLNDGKFRRIGGDKEVRVNVRIISATHRNLRKMVQEGLFREDLFYRLNVLHLEMPPLRERPDDVLPLARHFIERACTQAQKSVCRLNTAACAALVSNRWPGNVRQLQNVVFRAITMSDQRVLDVADLDWAEDSISAEEVNQEITDTWELALQAFEQSLLSRLYPQYPSSRKLAARLETSHSVMATKLRKYGIGQKR
;
A
#
# COMPACT_ATOMS: atom_id res chain seq x y z
N MET A 1 -32.17 -41.80 -19.58
CA MET A 1 -30.88 -41.36 -20.13
C MET A 1 -31.00 -39.98 -20.77
N ARG A 2 -29.87 -39.28 -20.96
CA ARG A 2 -29.82 -38.04 -21.76
C ARG A 2 -29.17 -38.34 -23.10
N ILE A 3 -29.70 -37.78 -24.17
CA ILE A 3 -29.20 -38.02 -25.53
C ILE A 3 -28.96 -36.71 -26.27
N ASP A 4 -27.97 -36.75 -27.15
CA ASP A 4 -27.66 -35.72 -28.14
C ASP A 4 -28.03 -36.25 -29.51
N ILE A 5 -28.81 -35.50 -30.28
CA ILE A 5 -29.17 -35.83 -31.65
C ILE A 5 -28.70 -34.69 -32.55
N GLU A 6 -27.71 -34.97 -33.40
CA GLU A 6 -27.25 -34.06 -34.44
C GLU A 6 -28.27 -34.07 -35.59
N PHE A 7 -28.60 -32.90 -36.12
CA PHE A 7 -29.54 -32.73 -37.22
C PHE A 7 -29.14 -31.61 -38.18
N LYS A 8 -29.60 -31.71 -39.42
CA LYS A 8 -29.52 -30.61 -40.39
C LYS A 8 -30.69 -29.66 -40.18
N ASP A 9 -30.38 -28.40 -39.90
CA ASP A 9 -31.39 -27.41 -39.56
C ASP A 9 -32.46 -27.25 -40.65
N ARG A 10 -33.72 -27.46 -40.26
CA ARG A 10 -34.90 -27.32 -41.13
C ARG A 10 -36.16 -27.16 -40.30
N VAL A 11 -37.17 -26.53 -40.88
CA VAL A 11 -38.49 -26.38 -40.26
C VAL A 11 -39.07 -27.76 -39.92
N GLY A 12 -39.53 -27.93 -38.68
CA GLY A 12 -40.22 -29.13 -38.20
C GLY A 12 -39.31 -30.26 -37.69
N ILE A 13 -37.98 -30.17 -37.83
CA ILE A 13 -37.07 -31.27 -37.45
C ILE A 13 -37.17 -31.63 -35.96
N ALA A 14 -37.15 -30.65 -35.06
CA ALA A 14 -37.27 -30.88 -33.63
C ALA A 14 -38.61 -31.55 -33.27
N HIS A 15 -39.72 -31.16 -33.93
CA HIS A 15 -41.02 -31.78 -33.71
C HIS A 15 -41.04 -33.24 -34.19
N GLU A 16 -40.48 -33.53 -35.36
CA GLU A 16 -40.40 -34.89 -35.90
C GLU A 16 -39.53 -35.80 -35.01
N ILE A 17 -38.42 -35.29 -34.48
CA ILE A 17 -37.56 -36.01 -33.52
C ILE A 17 -38.35 -36.31 -32.24
N LEU A 18 -39.01 -35.32 -31.63
CA LEU A 18 -39.80 -35.51 -30.41
C LEU A 18 -41.00 -36.45 -30.63
N ALA A 19 -41.59 -36.45 -31.83
CA ALA A 19 -42.66 -37.37 -32.19
C ALA A 19 -42.21 -38.84 -32.20
N VAL A 20 -40.95 -39.13 -32.54
CA VAL A 20 -40.38 -40.49 -32.44
C VAL A 20 -40.33 -40.95 -30.99
N LEU A 21 -39.87 -40.10 -30.07
CA LEU A 21 -39.85 -40.42 -28.64
C LEU A 21 -41.27 -40.63 -28.09
N ALA A 22 -42.21 -39.76 -28.46
CA ALA A 22 -43.60 -39.85 -28.05
C ALA A 22 -44.28 -41.14 -28.55
N LYS A 23 -44.02 -41.57 -29.79
CA LYS A 23 -44.53 -42.85 -30.33
C LYS A 23 -44.06 -44.07 -29.54
N ARG A 24 -42.86 -43.99 -28.95
CA ARG A 24 -42.29 -45.04 -28.10
C ARG A 24 -42.75 -44.96 -26.65
N GLY A 25 -43.63 -44.02 -26.32
CA GLY A 25 -44.10 -43.79 -24.95
C GLY A 25 -43.01 -43.30 -24.00
N LEU A 26 -41.90 -42.74 -24.52
CA LEU A 26 -40.82 -42.22 -23.71
C LEU A 26 -41.17 -40.81 -23.22
N ASN A 27 -41.25 -40.64 -21.89
CA ASN A 27 -41.46 -39.33 -21.31
C ASN A 27 -40.20 -38.45 -21.47
N VAL A 28 -40.41 -37.17 -21.80
CA VAL A 28 -39.34 -36.18 -21.98
C VAL A 28 -39.46 -35.11 -20.91
N VAL A 29 -38.44 -35.01 -20.07
CA VAL A 29 -38.39 -34.09 -18.92
C VAL A 29 -37.68 -32.78 -19.26
N GLY A 30 -36.78 -32.80 -20.26
CA GLY A 30 -36.08 -31.61 -20.73
C GLY A 30 -35.72 -31.71 -22.21
N VAL A 31 -35.80 -30.58 -22.91
CA VAL A 31 -35.37 -30.44 -24.31
C VAL A 31 -34.62 -29.13 -24.45
N GLU A 32 -33.41 -29.20 -25.00
CA GLU A 32 -32.61 -28.03 -25.37
C GLU A 32 -32.27 -28.13 -26.85
N VAL A 33 -32.56 -27.06 -27.62
CA VAL A 33 -32.27 -27.00 -29.04
C VAL A 33 -31.19 -25.96 -29.26
N ASP A 34 -30.02 -26.40 -29.74
CA ASP A 34 -28.88 -25.55 -30.10
C ASP A 34 -28.35 -26.03 -31.45
N PRO A 35 -28.89 -25.53 -32.57
CA PRO A 35 -28.60 -26.07 -33.89
C PRO A 35 -27.08 -26.14 -34.16
N PRO A 36 -26.55 -27.28 -34.66
CA PRO A 36 -27.27 -28.42 -35.25
C PRO A 36 -27.67 -29.53 -34.26
N HIS A 37 -27.78 -29.29 -32.95
CA HIS A 37 -28.03 -30.32 -31.94
C HIS A 37 -29.37 -30.15 -31.22
N ILE A 38 -30.01 -31.27 -30.89
CA ILE A 38 -31.12 -31.33 -29.94
C ILE A 38 -30.76 -32.29 -28.81
N TYR A 39 -30.77 -31.75 -27.58
CA TYR A 39 -30.46 -32.49 -26.37
C TYR A 39 -31.74 -32.81 -25.63
N ILE A 40 -31.90 -34.08 -25.24
CA ILE A 40 -33.15 -34.57 -24.64
C ILE A 40 -32.83 -35.31 -23.34
N ASP A 41 -33.51 -34.97 -22.26
CA ASP A 41 -33.53 -35.75 -21.02
C ASP A 41 -34.81 -36.59 -20.95
N SER A 42 -34.66 -37.90 -21.07
CA SER A 42 -35.73 -38.89 -20.93
C SER A 42 -35.32 -39.92 -19.88
N PRO A 43 -35.73 -39.76 -18.61
CA PRO A 43 -35.30 -40.64 -17.51
C PRO A 43 -35.64 -42.12 -17.75
N GLU A 44 -36.73 -42.39 -18.46
CA GLU A 44 -37.24 -43.73 -18.79
C GLU A 44 -36.49 -44.41 -19.95
N LEU A 45 -35.69 -43.67 -20.70
CA LEU A 45 -34.85 -44.24 -21.74
C LEU A 45 -33.71 -45.05 -21.11
N LEU A 46 -33.72 -46.37 -21.33
CA LEU A 46 -32.73 -47.34 -20.86
C LEU A 46 -31.75 -47.72 -22.00
N GLU A 47 -30.54 -48.16 -21.64
CA GLU A 47 -29.44 -48.39 -22.59
C GLU A 47 -29.79 -49.40 -23.70
N PHE A 48 -30.54 -50.46 -23.35
CA PHE A 48 -30.97 -51.47 -24.32
C PHE A 48 -31.98 -50.95 -25.36
N MET A 49 -32.67 -49.84 -25.09
CA MET A 49 -33.65 -49.23 -26.00
C MET A 49 -32.99 -48.30 -27.03
N LEU A 50 -31.71 -47.96 -26.82
CA LEU A 50 -30.98 -46.98 -27.62
C LEU A 50 -30.81 -47.40 -29.10
N PRO A 51 -30.46 -48.66 -29.44
CA PRO A 51 -30.28 -49.06 -30.84
C PRO A 51 -31.57 -48.91 -31.66
N ASP A 52 -32.70 -49.29 -31.07
CA ASP A 52 -34.01 -49.19 -31.72
C ASP A 52 -34.44 -47.72 -31.87
N LEU A 53 -34.19 -46.89 -30.85
CA LEU A 53 -34.44 -45.44 -30.92
C LEU A 53 -33.57 -44.79 -32.01
N GLN A 54 -32.30 -45.19 -32.11
CA GLN A 54 -31.39 -44.70 -33.13
C GLN A 54 -31.90 -45.04 -34.53
N SER A 55 -32.39 -46.27 -34.75
CA SER A 55 -32.96 -46.70 -36.02
C SER A 55 -34.18 -45.86 -36.42
N ASP A 56 -35.11 -45.59 -35.49
CA ASP A 56 -36.30 -44.79 -35.78
C ASP A 56 -35.97 -43.31 -36.01
N CYS A 57 -35.07 -42.74 -35.22
CA CYS A 57 -34.64 -41.35 -35.41
C CYS A 57 -33.88 -41.18 -36.73
N GLN A 58 -33.11 -42.16 -37.19
CA GLN A 58 -32.46 -42.13 -38.51
C GLN A 58 -33.44 -42.17 -39.70
N GLN A 59 -34.67 -42.65 -39.51
CA GLN A 59 -35.72 -42.55 -40.53
C GLN A 59 -36.21 -41.11 -40.72
N VAL A 60 -35.98 -40.23 -39.74
CA VAL A 60 -36.30 -38.81 -39.85
C VAL A 60 -35.25 -38.14 -40.74
N ARG A 61 -35.70 -37.63 -41.89
CA ARG A 61 -34.83 -36.98 -42.87
C ARG A 61 -34.09 -35.80 -42.24
N GLY A 62 -32.75 -35.86 -42.23
CA GLY A 62 -31.89 -34.79 -41.71
C GLY A 62 -31.33 -35.07 -40.33
N VAL A 63 -31.72 -36.16 -39.64
CA VAL A 63 -31.01 -36.64 -38.45
C VAL A 63 -29.67 -37.26 -38.87
N GLY A 64 -28.61 -36.91 -38.14
CA GLY A 64 -27.26 -37.41 -38.30
C GLY A 64 -26.93 -38.42 -37.21
N SER A 65 -26.03 -38.05 -36.31
CA SER A 65 -25.57 -38.88 -35.20
C SER A 65 -26.46 -38.78 -33.95
N ILE A 66 -26.46 -39.83 -33.13
CA ILE A 66 -27.19 -39.88 -31.86
C ILE A 66 -26.24 -40.43 -30.80
N GLY A 67 -25.90 -39.58 -29.81
CA GLY A 67 -25.00 -39.91 -28.71
C GLY A 67 -25.72 -39.93 -27.36
N VAL A 68 -25.08 -40.52 -26.35
CA VAL A 68 -25.50 -40.45 -24.95
C VAL A 68 -24.73 -39.33 -24.27
N LEU A 69 -25.41 -38.57 -23.41
CA LEU A 69 -24.83 -37.52 -22.60
C LEU A 69 -24.93 -37.85 -21.12
N ASP A 70 -23.91 -37.44 -20.36
CA ASP A 70 -23.98 -37.50 -18.90
C ASP A 70 -24.88 -36.39 -18.34
N VAL A 71 -24.84 -35.18 -18.90
CA VAL A 71 -25.58 -33.99 -18.43
C VAL A 71 -25.94 -33.12 -19.63
N LEU A 72 -27.15 -32.55 -19.65
CA LEU A 72 -27.57 -31.59 -20.68
C LEU A 72 -26.65 -30.34 -20.70
N PRO A 73 -26.33 -29.76 -21.85
CA PRO A 73 -25.44 -28.60 -21.94
C PRO A 73 -25.88 -27.38 -21.11
N GLY A 74 -27.17 -27.05 -21.08
CA GLY A 74 -27.73 -25.97 -20.28
C GLY A 74 -27.59 -26.24 -18.78
N MET A 75 -27.90 -27.47 -18.34
CA MET A 75 -27.68 -27.90 -16.96
C MET A 75 -26.19 -27.85 -16.57
N ARG A 76 -25.29 -28.30 -17.47
CA ARG A 76 -23.83 -28.23 -17.26
C ARG A 76 -23.36 -26.79 -17.14
N ARG A 77 -23.82 -25.91 -18.04
CA ARG A 77 -23.50 -24.47 -18.01
C ARG A 77 -23.98 -23.82 -16.72
N ARG A 78 -25.21 -24.13 -16.28
CA ARG A 78 -25.75 -23.65 -15.00
C ARG A 78 -24.92 -24.13 -13.81
N LEU A 79 -24.63 -25.42 -13.72
CA LEU A 79 -23.81 -25.97 -12.65
C LEU A 79 -22.43 -25.30 -12.59
N HIS A 80 -21.83 -25.03 -13.75
CA HIS A 80 -20.54 -24.34 -13.82
C HIS A 80 -20.62 -22.91 -13.30
N LEU A 81 -21.65 -22.16 -13.68
CA LEU A 81 -21.89 -20.80 -13.19
C LEU A 81 -22.17 -20.78 -11.68
N ASP A 82 -23.01 -21.69 -11.18
CA ASP A 82 -23.31 -21.81 -9.75
C ASP A 82 -22.03 -22.14 -8.95
N THR A 83 -21.19 -23.05 -9.48
CA THR A 83 -19.90 -23.40 -8.86
C THR A 83 -18.92 -22.23 -8.87
N MET A 84 -18.85 -21.47 -9.97
CA MET A 84 -18.04 -20.25 -10.07
C MET A 84 -18.47 -19.22 -9.03
N MET A 85 -19.77 -18.92 -8.95
CA MET A 85 -20.32 -17.96 -7.99
C MET A 85 -20.06 -18.39 -6.53
N ALA A 86 -20.21 -19.69 -6.24
CA ALA A 86 -19.95 -20.25 -4.90
C ALA A 86 -18.46 -20.23 -4.52
N ALA A 87 -17.55 -20.33 -5.49
CA ALA A 87 -16.11 -20.26 -5.25
C ALA A 87 -15.61 -18.81 -5.00
N MET A 88 -16.39 -17.80 -5.40
CA MET A 88 -16.06 -16.41 -5.13
C MET A 88 -16.17 -16.11 -3.63
N GLN A 89 -15.09 -15.56 -3.08
CA GLN A 89 -15.02 -15.20 -1.66
C GLN A 89 -15.74 -13.88 -1.34
N ASP A 90 -15.77 -12.97 -2.30
CA ASP A 90 -16.44 -11.68 -2.13
C ASP A 90 -17.96 -11.86 -2.30
N PRO A 91 -18.78 -11.19 -1.49
CA PRO A 91 -20.21 -11.13 -1.73
C PRO A 91 -20.52 -10.57 -3.12
N VAL A 92 -21.40 -11.24 -3.84
CA VAL A 92 -21.87 -10.82 -5.16
C VAL A 92 -23.39 -10.90 -5.21
N LEU A 93 -24.01 -9.82 -5.66
CA LEU A 93 -25.45 -9.74 -5.95
C LEU A 93 -25.65 -9.33 -7.40
N ALA A 94 -26.45 -10.06 -8.16
CA ALA A 94 -26.97 -9.57 -9.43
C ALA A 94 -28.36 -8.99 -9.21
N ILE A 95 -28.63 -7.80 -9.74
CA ILE A 95 -29.93 -7.13 -9.66
C ILE A 95 -30.53 -6.93 -11.06
N ASP A 96 -31.85 -6.86 -11.14
CA ASP A 96 -32.57 -6.44 -12.34
C ASP A 96 -32.64 -4.90 -12.47
N GLY A 97 -33.22 -4.41 -13.57
CA GLY A 97 -33.41 -2.98 -13.81
C GLY A 97 -34.36 -2.26 -12.84
N ALA A 98 -35.08 -3.01 -12.00
CA ALA A 98 -35.92 -2.47 -10.92
C ALA A 98 -35.23 -2.53 -9.55
N GLY A 99 -33.96 -2.98 -9.49
CA GLY A 99 -33.20 -3.05 -8.24
C GLY A 99 -33.49 -4.28 -7.39
N ARG A 100 -34.14 -5.33 -7.92
CA ARG A 100 -34.38 -6.58 -7.19
C ARG A 100 -33.26 -7.57 -7.40
N VAL A 101 -32.86 -8.26 -6.34
CA VAL A 101 -31.83 -9.31 -6.39
C VAL A 101 -32.33 -10.50 -7.22
N VAL A 102 -31.63 -10.82 -8.29
CA VAL A 102 -31.89 -11.97 -9.17
C VAL A 102 -31.02 -13.16 -8.75
N ILE A 103 -29.77 -12.91 -8.38
CA ILE A 103 -28.79 -13.93 -7.98
C ILE A 103 -28.00 -13.40 -6.79
N ALA A 104 -27.73 -14.26 -5.81
CA ALA A 104 -26.79 -14.01 -4.72
C ALA A 104 -25.88 -15.22 -4.58
N ASN A 105 -24.59 -15.01 -4.32
CA ASN A 105 -23.69 -16.11 -4.00
C ASN A 105 -23.68 -16.46 -2.51
N ALA A 106 -23.02 -17.57 -2.18
CA ALA A 106 -22.86 -18.05 -0.81
C ALA A 106 -22.23 -17.01 0.13
N ALA A 107 -21.29 -16.19 -0.36
CA ALA A 107 -20.67 -15.12 0.44
C ALA A 107 -21.67 -14.01 0.79
N ALA A 108 -22.51 -13.58 -0.16
CA ALA A 108 -23.58 -12.61 0.12
C ALA A 108 -24.66 -13.16 1.05
N ALA A 109 -25.01 -14.44 0.90
CA ALA A 109 -25.90 -15.15 1.81
C ALA A 109 -25.35 -15.19 3.25
N ALA A 110 -24.06 -15.48 3.40
CA ALA A 110 -23.40 -15.50 4.70
C ALA A 110 -23.43 -14.11 5.38
N VAL A 111 -23.12 -13.04 4.64
CA VAL A 111 -23.16 -11.66 5.17
C VAL A 111 -24.58 -11.26 5.57
N ALA A 112 -25.58 -11.57 4.73
CA ALA A 112 -26.97 -11.23 5.02
C ALA A 112 -27.59 -12.06 6.17
N GLY A 113 -26.97 -13.17 6.57
CA GLY A 113 -27.55 -14.13 7.51
C GLY A 113 -28.81 -14.82 6.95
N LEU A 114 -28.94 -14.91 5.63
CA LEU A 114 -30.09 -15.46 4.92
C LEU A 114 -29.63 -16.51 3.90
N SER A 115 -30.50 -17.46 3.53
CA SER A 115 -30.20 -18.35 2.40
C SER A 115 -30.27 -17.60 1.07
N GLU A 116 -29.51 -18.01 0.06
CA GLU A 116 -29.53 -17.45 -1.30
C GLU A 116 -30.96 -17.30 -1.86
N ALA A 117 -31.81 -18.33 -1.67
CA ALA A 117 -33.20 -18.31 -2.13
C ALA A 117 -34.07 -17.23 -1.47
N LEU A 118 -33.78 -16.86 -0.21
CA LEU A 118 -34.51 -15.81 0.52
C LEU A 118 -34.01 -14.40 0.18
N LEU A 119 -32.76 -14.29 -0.29
CA LEU A 119 -32.19 -13.05 -0.81
C LEU A 119 -32.73 -12.72 -2.19
N CYS A 120 -32.93 -13.74 -3.03
CA CYS A 120 -33.55 -13.56 -4.34
C CYS A 120 -34.94 -12.90 -4.20
N GLN A 121 -35.25 -12.04 -5.17
CA GLN A 121 -36.46 -11.22 -5.28
C GLN A 121 -36.62 -10.10 -4.24
N ARG A 122 -35.73 -10.00 -3.25
CA ARG A 122 -35.70 -8.85 -2.33
C ARG A 122 -35.24 -7.59 -3.05
N PRO A 123 -35.82 -6.43 -2.74
CA PRO A 123 -35.32 -5.15 -3.22
C PRO A 123 -34.00 -4.81 -2.54
N LEU A 124 -33.08 -4.17 -3.25
CA LEU A 124 -31.73 -3.85 -2.76
C LEU A 124 -31.76 -3.00 -1.48
N ARG A 125 -32.74 -2.10 -1.35
CA ARG A 125 -32.95 -1.27 -0.15
C ARG A 125 -33.25 -2.05 1.14
N GLU A 126 -33.68 -3.30 1.04
CA GLU A 126 -33.94 -4.19 2.18
C GLU A 126 -32.75 -5.12 2.48
N VAL A 127 -31.77 -5.15 1.57
CA VAL A 127 -30.56 -5.98 1.69
C VAL A 127 -29.39 -5.15 2.20
N LEU A 128 -29.25 -3.92 1.73
CA LEU A 128 -28.23 -2.97 2.18
C LEU A 128 -28.84 -2.04 3.24
N ASP A 129 -28.03 -1.59 4.21
CA ASP A 129 -28.45 -0.65 5.25
C ASP A 129 -28.42 0.81 4.74
N ASP A 130 -28.76 1.01 3.47
CA ASP A 130 -28.83 2.31 2.79
C ASP A 130 -30.13 2.38 2.00
N GLU A 131 -31.13 3.08 2.54
CA GLU A 131 -32.45 3.20 1.92
C GLU A 131 -32.42 3.95 0.58
N GLY A 132 -31.40 4.78 0.34
CA GLY A 132 -31.29 5.62 -0.85
C GLY A 132 -30.59 4.95 -2.04
N ILE A 133 -29.80 3.90 -1.78
CA ILE A 133 -28.90 3.32 -2.78
C ILE A 133 -29.64 2.76 -4.00
N GLU A 134 -30.78 2.13 -3.78
CA GLU A 134 -31.61 1.54 -4.85
C GLU A 134 -32.12 2.63 -5.80
N ALA A 135 -32.71 3.70 -5.25
CA ALA A 135 -33.24 4.80 -6.03
C ALA A 135 -32.12 5.54 -6.78
N GLU A 136 -30.97 5.75 -6.14
CA GLU A 136 -29.82 6.39 -6.77
C GLU A 136 -29.27 5.55 -7.93
N LEU A 137 -29.11 4.24 -7.71
CA LEU A 137 -28.59 3.29 -8.70
C LEU A 137 -29.48 3.23 -9.94
N ILE A 138 -30.80 3.19 -9.74
CA ILE A 138 -31.79 3.22 -10.84
C ILE A 138 -31.72 4.56 -11.57
N SER A 139 -31.69 5.68 -10.84
CA SER A 139 -31.64 7.03 -11.44
C SER A 139 -30.37 7.28 -12.25
N ALA A 140 -29.26 6.64 -11.88
CA ALA A 140 -27.98 6.69 -12.58
C ALA A 140 -27.87 5.67 -13.74
N GLY A 141 -28.94 4.97 -14.08
CA GLY A 141 -28.95 3.97 -15.17
C GLY A 141 -28.07 2.76 -14.87
N LEU A 142 -28.03 2.34 -13.60
CA LEU A 142 -27.22 1.23 -13.07
C LEU A 142 -25.71 1.45 -13.19
N ARG A 143 -25.27 2.72 -13.26
CA ARG A 143 -23.86 3.12 -13.30
C ARG A 143 -23.58 4.04 -12.13
N LEU A 144 -23.15 3.46 -11.01
CA LEU A 144 -22.66 4.24 -9.88
C LEU A 144 -21.16 4.09 -9.74
N PRO A 145 -20.44 5.18 -9.39
CA PRO A 145 -19.06 5.06 -8.98
C PRO A 145 -18.98 4.24 -7.70
N SER A 146 -17.89 3.51 -7.58
CA SER A 146 -17.60 2.71 -6.40
C SER A 146 -17.61 3.55 -5.14
N ARG A 147 -18.23 3.01 -4.09
CA ARG A 147 -18.40 3.71 -2.80
C ARG A 147 -18.54 2.71 -1.68
N GLU A 148 -18.33 3.17 -0.45
CA GLU A 148 -18.68 2.40 0.72
C GLU A 148 -20.20 2.34 0.91
N VAL A 149 -20.70 1.17 1.30
CA VAL A 149 -22.08 0.88 1.70
C VAL A 149 -22.04 -0.01 2.94
N SER A 150 -23.10 0.01 3.74
CA SER A 150 -23.27 -0.93 4.85
C SER A 150 -24.12 -2.11 4.39
N PHE A 151 -23.66 -3.33 4.66
CA PHE A 151 -24.38 -4.57 4.39
C PHE A 151 -24.45 -5.38 5.69
N ASN A 152 -25.65 -5.49 6.26
CA ASN A 152 -25.91 -6.14 7.56
C ASN A 152 -25.03 -5.59 8.70
N GLY A 153 -24.85 -4.28 8.70
CA GLY A 153 -24.03 -3.55 9.65
C GLY A 153 -22.52 -3.65 9.40
N GLU A 154 -22.04 -4.30 8.36
CA GLU A 154 -20.61 -4.35 8.01
C GLU A 154 -20.30 -3.42 6.82
N PRO A 155 -19.20 -2.65 6.86
CA PRO A 155 -18.83 -1.77 5.77
C PRO A 155 -18.21 -2.54 4.61
N PHE A 156 -18.72 -2.32 3.40
CA PHE A 156 -18.19 -2.86 2.16
C PHE A 156 -18.01 -1.76 1.12
N PHE A 157 -16.98 -1.88 0.30
CA PHE A 157 -16.87 -1.09 -0.92
C PHE A 157 -17.62 -1.81 -2.04
N MET A 158 -18.67 -1.18 -2.54
CA MET A 158 -19.52 -1.73 -3.60
C MET A 158 -19.04 -1.24 -4.96
N ASP A 159 -18.71 -2.18 -5.83
CA ASP A 159 -18.46 -1.95 -7.25
C ASP A 159 -19.69 -2.37 -8.05
N VAL A 160 -20.11 -1.53 -9.00
CA VAL A 160 -21.28 -1.76 -9.84
C VAL A 160 -20.86 -2.02 -11.28
N THR A 161 -21.12 -3.22 -11.77
CA THR A 161 -20.88 -3.62 -13.16
C THR A 161 -22.23 -3.77 -13.90
N PRO A 162 -22.59 -2.83 -14.80
CA PRO A 162 -23.86 -2.92 -15.52
C PRO A 162 -23.89 -4.11 -16.47
N VAL A 163 -25.03 -4.77 -16.57
CA VAL A 163 -25.28 -5.86 -17.51
C VAL A 163 -26.07 -5.30 -18.70
N ALA A 164 -25.43 -5.27 -19.86
CA ALA A 164 -26.05 -4.81 -21.10
C ALA A 164 -27.02 -5.86 -21.67
N ASP A 165 -28.06 -5.38 -22.34
CA ASP A 165 -28.89 -6.23 -23.19
C ASP A 165 -28.08 -6.64 -24.44
N PRO A 166 -27.80 -7.94 -24.68
CA PRO A 166 -27.10 -8.37 -25.89
C PRO A 166 -27.87 -8.02 -27.17
N ASP A 167 -29.20 -7.94 -27.14
CA ASP A 167 -30.02 -7.64 -28.32
C ASP A 167 -30.18 -6.13 -28.56
N GLN A 168 -29.90 -5.30 -27.55
CA GLN A 168 -30.02 -3.83 -27.61
C GLN A 168 -28.71 -3.11 -27.24
N ALA A 169 -27.56 -3.73 -27.51
CA ALA A 169 -26.23 -3.20 -27.18
C ALA A 169 -25.99 -1.76 -27.71
N ALA A 170 -26.61 -1.39 -28.85
CA ALA A 170 -26.50 -0.07 -29.45
C ALA A 170 -27.17 1.07 -28.65
N LEU A 171 -28.15 0.74 -27.78
CA LEU A 171 -28.88 1.72 -26.97
C LEU A 171 -28.26 1.94 -25.58
N ALA A 172 -27.16 1.24 -25.26
CA ALA A 172 -26.45 1.29 -23.96
C ALA A 172 -27.36 1.10 -22.73
N ARG A 173 -28.53 0.46 -22.91
CA ARG A 173 -29.50 0.23 -21.86
C ARG A 173 -29.11 -1.02 -21.07
N SER A 174 -28.98 -0.86 -19.76
CA SER A 174 -28.63 -1.96 -18.86
C SER A 174 -29.91 -2.66 -18.40
N VAL A 175 -29.95 -3.99 -18.49
CA VAL A 175 -31.09 -4.82 -18.04
C VAL A 175 -30.97 -5.15 -16.55
N GLY A 176 -29.77 -5.00 -16.00
CA GLY A 176 -29.45 -5.25 -14.61
C GLY A 176 -28.02 -4.80 -14.28
N ALA A 177 -27.54 -5.16 -13.10
CA ALA A 177 -26.16 -4.94 -12.70
C ALA A 177 -25.66 -6.06 -11.80
N VAL A 178 -24.36 -6.30 -11.84
CA VAL A 178 -23.65 -7.14 -10.86
C VAL A 178 -22.97 -6.21 -9.87
N LEU A 179 -23.32 -6.37 -8.60
CA LEU A 179 -22.76 -5.68 -7.45
C LEU A 179 -21.75 -6.61 -6.79
N THR A 180 -20.51 -6.18 -6.71
CA THR A 180 -19.45 -6.90 -5.99
C THR A 180 -19.04 -6.09 -4.77
N PHE A 181 -18.93 -6.74 -3.61
CA PHE A 181 -18.66 -6.07 -2.35
C PHE A 181 -17.28 -6.49 -1.82
N HIS A 182 -16.41 -5.52 -1.59
CA HIS A 182 -15.07 -5.75 -1.08
C HIS A 182 -14.92 -5.22 0.35
N THR A 183 -14.35 -6.03 1.23
CA THR A 183 -14.01 -5.57 2.58
C THR A 183 -12.84 -4.57 2.52
N PRO A 184 -12.75 -3.58 3.43
CA PRO A 184 -11.63 -2.64 3.47
C PRO A 184 -10.26 -3.32 3.50
N ALA A 185 -10.13 -4.42 4.25
CA ALA A 185 -8.92 -5.22 4.34
C ALA A 185 -8.47 -5.78 2.96
N ARG A 186 -9.42 -6.22 2.13
CA ARG A 186 -9.14 -6.72 0.78
C ARG A 186 -8.61 -5.62 -0.13
N ILE A 187 -9.11 -4.38 0.03
CA ILE A 187 -8.61 -3.21 -0.69
C ILE A 187 -7.16 -2.92 -0.28
N GLY A 188 -6.86 -2.93 1.03
CA GLY A 188 -5.49 -2.78 1.51
C GLY A 188 -4.54 -3.86 0.98
N GLY A 189 -5.01 -5.12 0.88
CA GLY A 189 -4.27 -6.21 0.25
C GLY A 189 -3.97 -5.95 -1.23
N ARG A 190 -4.90 -5.38 -2.00
CA ARG A 190 -4.68 -5.01 -3.41
C ARG A 190 -3.70 -3.85 -3.56
N ILE A 191 -3.79 -2.82 -2.71
CA ILE A 191 -2.84 -1.70 -2.70
C ILE A 191 -1.44 -2.20 -2.40
N HIS A 192 -1.30 -3.04 -1.37
CA HIS A 192 -0.04 -3.69 -1.04
C HIS A 192 0.50 -4.47 -2.25
N ALA A 193 -0.31 -5.30 -2.91
CA ALA A 193 0.11 -6.06 -4.09
C ALA A 193 0.58 -5.18 -5.27
N LEU A 194 0.02 -3.98 -5.44
CA LEU A 194 0.46 -3.02 -6.47
C LEU A 194 1.77 -2.33 -6.11
N GLN A 195 2.00 -2.07 -4.82
CA GLN A 195 3.20 -1.38 -4.33
C GLN A 195 4.39 -2.34 -4.17
N ASN A 196 4.13 -3.64 -3.98
CA ASN A 196 5.16 -4.59 -3.60
C ASN A 196 6.06 -4.98 -4.78
N THR A 197 7.25 -4.39 -4.83
CA THR A 197 8.35 -4.83 -5.68
C THR A 197 9.22 -5.83 -4.89
N SER A 198 8.80 -7.10 -4.91
CA SER A 198 9.59 -8.30 -4.56
C SER A 198 10.00 -8.50 -3.08
N GLY A 199 9.45 -9.56 -2.48
CA GLY A 199 9.71 -10.04 -1.11
C GLY A 199 11.14 -10.54 -0.85
N HIS A 200 12.07 -9.61 -0.63
CA HIS A 200 13.48 -9.91 -0.38
C HIS A 200 13.92 -9.71 1.08
N GLY A 201 13.00 -9.90 2.05
CA GLY A 201 13.32 -10.00 3.49
C GLY A 201 14.43 -9.05 3.96
N PHE A 202 15.44 -9.59 4.66
CA PHE A 202 16.61 -8.82 5.09
C PHE A 202 17.71 -8.68 4.03
N ASP A 203 17.57 -9.32 2.87
CA ASP A 203 18.56 -9.28 1.79
C ASP A 203 18.61 -7.90 1.12
N LEU A 204 17.53 -7.12 1.21
CA LEU A 204 17.48 -5.71 0.80
C LEU A 204 18.38 -4.80 1.64
N ILE A 205 18.74 -5.21 2.86
CA ILE A 205 19.62 -4.44 3.73
C ILE A 205 21.07 -4.79 3.39
N ILE A 206 21.67 -3.98 2.53
CA ILE A 206 23.06 -4.14 2.10
C ILE A 206 24.00 -3.83 3.28
N GLY A 207 24.91 -4.77 3.56
CA GLY A 207 25.93 -4.64 4.59
C GLY A 207 26.23 -5.96 5.30
N GLU A 208 27.51 -6.12 5.65
CA GLU A 208 28.11 -7.27 6.34
C GLU A 208 28.95 -6.84 7.55
N SER A 209 28.93 -5.56 7.90
CA SER A 209 29.51 -5.10 9.16
C SER A 209 28.86 -5.81 10.36
N GLU A 210 29.65 -6.02 11.41
CA GLU A 210 29.16 -6.71 12.61
C GLU A 210 27.90 -6.05 13.23
N PRO A 211 27.78 -4.70 13.31
CA PRO A 211 26.56 -4.05 13.77
C PRO A 211 25.32 -4.40 12.93
N ILE A 212 25.44 -4.45 11.60
CA ILE A 212 24.32 -4.80 10.71
C ILE A 212 23.98 -6.28 10.78
N ARG A 213 24.98 -7.16 10.86
CA ARG A 213 24.76 -8.60 11.02
C ARG A 213 24.02 -8.89 12.33
N ALA A 214 24.48 -8.31 13.44
CA ALA A 214 23.83 -8.43 14.73
C ALA A 214 22.39 -7.87 14.70
N LEU A 215 22.17 -6.73 14.04
CA LEU A 215 20.85 -6.17 13.83
C LEU A 215 19.93 -7.11 13.05
N LYS A 216 20.37 -7.67 11.91
CA LYS A 216 19.60 -8.63 11.10
C LYS A 216 19.17 -9.85 11.92
N ILE A 217 20.08 -10.44 12.69
CA ILE A 217 19.79 -11.59 13.56
C ILE A 217 18.73 -11.22 14.62
N ARG A 218 18.88 -10.06 15.28
CA ARG A 218 17.92 -9.59 16.28
C ARG A 218 16.57 -9.27 15.65
N ALA A 219 16.57 -8.61 14.50
CA ALA A 219 15.38 -8.24 13.76
C ALA A 219 14.58 -9.47 13.32
N ALA A 220 15.24 -10.55 12.86
CA ALA A 220 14.57 -11.80 12.53
C ALA A 220 13.84 -12.43 13.73
N ARG A 221 14.43 -12.39 14.93
CA ARG A 221 13.78 -12.88 16.17
C ARG A 221 12.58 -12.01 16.56
N VAL A 222 12.75 -10.70 16.49
CA VAL A 222 11.71 -9.71 16.80
C VAL A 222 10.56 -9.78 15.81
N ALA A 223 10.84 -10.04 14.54
CA ALA A 223 9.85 -10.13 13.48
C ALA A 223 8.86 -11.29 13.67
N ALA A 224 9.29 -12.39 14.29
CA ALA A 224 8.45 -13.54 14.61
C ALA A 224 7.46 -13.29 15.75
N VAL A 225 7.67 -12.24 16.55
CA VAL A 225 6.80 -11.89 17.67
C VAL A 225 5.73 -10.90 17.20
N ASP A 226 4.45 -11.24 17.38
CA ASP A 226 3.31 -10.38 17.04
C ASP A 226 3.08 -9.33 18.13
N ALA A 227 3.99 -8.37 18.23
CA ALA A 227 3.93 -7.25 19.16
C ALA A 227 4.41 -5.95 18.50
N PRO A 228 4.07 -4.77 19.09
CA PRO A 228 4.56 -3.49 18.63
C PRO A 228 6.09 -3.42 18.59
N LEU A 229 6.63 -2.89 17.50
CA LEU A 229 8.06 -2.72 17.27
C LEU A 229 8.40 -1.24 17.07
N LEU A 230 9.29 -0.71 17.91
CA LEU A 230 9.90 0.60 17.75
C LEU A 230 11.30 0.47 17.12
N ILE A 231 11.49 1.15 15.99
CA ILE A 231 12.77 1.27 15.28
C ILE A 231 13.30 2.69 15.50
N THR A 232 14.42 2.80 16.20
CA THR A 232 15.12 4.07 16.39
C THR A 232 16.34 4.16 15.47
N GLY A 233 16.79 5.37 15.19
CA GLY A 233 18.02 5.59 14.42
C GLY A 233 17.93 6.88 13.61
N GLU A 234 19.10 7.38 13.21
CA GLU A 234 19.21 8.65 12.50
C GLU A 234 18.45 8.65 11.17
N THR A 235 18.17 9.85 10.68
CA THR A 235 17.55 10.06 9.37
C THR A 235 18.45 9.51 8.27
N GLY A 236 17.86 8.83 7.29
CA GLY A 236 18.59 8.29 6.14
C GLY A 236 19.38 6.99 6.41
N THR A 237 19.16 6.30 7.53
CA THR A 237 19.82 5.02 7.85
C THR A 237 19.17 3.79 7.21
N GLY A 238 17.90 3.88 6.79
CA GLY A 238 17.13 2.78 6.18
C GLY A 238 16.10 2.12 7.11
N LYS A 239 15.50 2.87 8.04
CA LYS A 239 14.49 2.35 9.00
C LYS A 239 13.27 1.71 8.32
N GLU A 240 12.80 2.30 7.22
CA GLU A 240 11.69 1.77 6.40
C GLU A 240 12.01 0.38 5.83
N LEU A 241 13.20 0.20 5.25
CA LEU A 241 13.65 -1.11 4.75
C LEU A 241 13.72 -2.15 5.87
N LEU A 242 14.13 -1.76 7.08
CA LEU A 242 14.12 -2.66 8.23
C LEU A 242 12.70 -3.05 8.65
N ALA A 243 11.75 -2.11 8.61
CA ALA A 243 10.33 -2.39 8.90
C ALA A 243 9.71 -3.34 7.87
N GLN A 244 9.96 -3.09 6.57
CA GLN A 244 9.52 -3.96 5.47
C GLN A 244 10.14 -5.36 5.59
N ALA A 245 11.43 -5.45 5.89
CA ALA A 245 12.12 -6.72 6.12
C ALA A 245 11.50 -7.50 7.28
N CYS A 246 11.21 -6.83 8.41
CA CYS A 246 10.55 -7.45 9.56
C CYS A 246 9.15 -7.95 9.21
N HIS A 247 8.37 -7.20 8.44
CA HIS A 247 7.07 -7.67 7.97
C HIS A 247 7.20 -8.91 7.07
N GLY A 248 8.13 -8.87 6.10
CA GLY A 248 8.34 -9.92 5.11
C GLY A 248 8.74 -11.29 5.68
N VAL A 249 9.31 -11.34 6.89
CA VAL A 249 9.63 -12.60 7.59
C VAL A 249 8.69 -12.92 8.76
N SER A 250 7.65 -12.12 8.98
CA SER A 250 6.68 -12.33 10.06
C SER A 250 5.58 -13.32 9.68
N SER A 251 4.74 -13.70 10.65
CA SER A 251 3.51 -14.48 10.41
C SER A 251 2.49 -13.75 9.53
N ARG A 252 2.63 -12.44 9.35
CA ARG A 252 1.74 -11.58 8.56
C ARG A 252 2.31 -11.24 7.18
N CYS A 253 3.36 -11.92 6.71
CA CYS A 253 4.07 -11.59 5.46
C CYS A 253 3.21 -11.64 4.17
N HIS A 254 2.08 -12.36 4.20
CA HIS A 254 1.12 -12.42 3.10
C HIS A 254 -0.04 -11.42 3.25
N ALA A 255 -0.13 -10.73 4.38
CA ALA A 255 -1.14 -9.71 4.63
C ALA A 255 -0.64 -8.33 4.15
N SER A 256 -1.49 -7.31 4.24
CA SER A 256 -1.12 -5.95 3.84
C SER A 256 -0.05 -5.35 4.75
N PHE A 257 0.92 -4.68 4.13
CA PHE A 257 1.82 -3.72 4.78
C PHE A 257 1.49 -2.33 4.26
N LEU A 258 0.93 -1.48 5.11
CA LEU A 258 0.58 -0.11 4.76
C LEU A 258 1.39 0.87 5.61
N GLU A 259 1.80 1.99 5.02
CA GLU A 259 2.67 2.96 5.68
C GLU A 259 2.06 4.36 5.74
N LEU A 260 2.43 5.10 6.78
CA LEU A 260 2.12 6.50 6.95
C LEU A 260 3.34 7.24 7.47
N ASN A 261 3.77 8.28 6.76
CA ASN A 261 4.76 9.22 7.25
C ASN A 261 4.06 10.35 8.04
N CYS A 262 4.23 10.34 9.36
CA CYS A 262 3.57 11.30 10.26
C CYS A 262 4.08 12.74 10.09
N ALA A 263 5.29 12.92 9.55
CA ALA A 263 5.89 14.23 9.31
C ALA A 263 5.37 14.89 8.02
N ALA A 264 4.83 14.10 7.09
CA ALA A 264 4.48 14.57 5.75
C ALA A 264 3.08 15.19 5.64
N LEU A 265 2.21 14.94 6.63
CA LEU A 265 0.80 15.30 6.56
C LEU A 265 0.41 16.25 7.71
N PRO A 266 -0.49 17.22 7.46
CA PRO A 266 -1.16 17.96 8.52
C PRO A 266 -1.93 17.02 9.45
N GLU A 267 -2.10 17.42 10.71
CA GLU A 267 -2.75 16.62 11.76
C GLU A 267 -4.12 16.06 11.36
N SER A 268 -5.00 16.88 10.79
CA SER A 268 -6.33 16.45 10.35
C SER A 268 -6.30 15.44 9.21
N LEU A 269 -5.34 15.58 8.29
CA LEU A 269 -5.17 14.63 7.20
C LEU A 269 -4.59 13.32 7.72
N ALA A 270 -3.58 13.37 8.58
CA ALA A 270 -3.04 12.18 9.24
C ALA A 270 -4.13 11.43 10.05
N GLU A 271 -5.02 12.15 10.73
CA GLU A 271 -6.17 11.57 11.43
C GLU A 271 -7.09 10.80 10.48
N SER A 272 -7.47 11.44 9.36
CA SER A 272 -8.39 10.86 8.38
C SER A 272 -7.77 9.72 7.58
N GLU A 273 -6.46 9.73 7.33
CA GLU A 273 -5.76 8.60 6.74
C GLU A 273 -5.66 7.42 7.73
N LEU A 274 -5.34 7.65 9.01
CA LEU A 274 -5.23 6.57 9.99
C LEU A 274 -6.57 5.92 10.33
N PHE A 275 -7.56 6.75 10.67
CA PHE A 275 -8.83 6.32 11.27
C PHE A 275 -10.02 6.41 10.33
N GLY A 276 -9.86 6.94 9.11
CA GLY A 276 -10.98 7.10 8.19
C GLY A 276 -12.00 8.14 8.65
N TYR A 277 -13.01 8.36 7.82
CA TYR A 277 -14.08 9.31 8.09
C TYR A 277 -15.42 8.85 7.53
N MET A 278 -16.49 9.24 8.21
CA MET A 278 -17.87 9.02 7.74
C MET A 278 -18.28 10.10 6.72
N ALA A 279 -19.27 9.77 5.90
CA ALA A 279 -19.90 10.74 5.01
C ALA A 279 -20.35 11.99 5.78
N GLY A 280 -19.99 13.18 5.27
CA GLY A 280 -20.36 14.45 5.90
C GLY A 280 -19.56 14.83 7.15
N ALA A 281 -18.49 14.12 7.50
CA ALA A 281 -17.65 14.45 8.65
C ALA A 281 -17.00 15.86 8.59
N PHE A 282 -16.73 16.36 7.37
CA PHE A 282 -16.21 17.70 7.11
C PHE A 282 -16.59 18.17 5.70
N THR A 283 -16.41 19.47 5.41
CA THR A 283 -16.67 20.05 4.09
C THR A 283 -15.73 19.44 3.05
N GLY A 284 -16.28 18.71 2.07
CA GLY A 284 -15.51 17.99 1.06
C GLY A 284 -15.32 16.49 1.35
N ALA A 285 -15.85 15.98 2.46
CA ALA A 285 -15.91 14.54 2.70
C ALA A 285 -16.69 13.83 1.57
N GLN A 286 -16.15 12.73 1.08
CA GLN A 286 -16.84 11.91 0.07
C GLN A 286 -18.19 11.41 0.62
N ARG A 287 -19.21 11.34 -0.25
CA ARG A 287 -20.57 10.89 0.13
C ARG A 287 -20.61 9.47 0.69
N GLY A 288 -19.62 8.64 0.39
CA GLY A 288 -19.49 7.29 0.95
C GLY A 288 -18.55 7.20 2.17
N GLY A 289 -17.95 8.30 2.64
CA GLY A 289 -16.85 8.21 3.61
C GLY A 289 -15.57 7.59 3.00
N LYS A 290 -14.59 7.29 3.86
CA LYS A 290 -13.35 6.61 3.49
C LYS A 290 -12.85 5.75 4.66
N PRO A 291 -12.52 4.46 4.45
CA PRO A 291 -11.91 3.63 5.49
C PRO A 291 -10.49 4.13 5.82
N GLY A 292 -10.10 3.98 7.09
CA GLY A 292 -8.75 4.32 7.53
C GLY A 292 -7.72 3.24 7.20
N LEU A 293 -6.43 3.58 7.30
CA LEU A 293 -5.31 2.66 7.14
C LEU A 293 -5.41 1.48 8.11
N PHE A 294 -5.91 1.68 9.34
CA PHE A 294 -6.09 0.56 10.27
C PHE A 294 -7.15 -0.44 9.80
N GLU A 295 -8.23 0.01 9.16
CA GLU A 295 -9.23 -0.88 8.54
C GLU A 295 -8.69 -1.59 7.30
N MET A 296 -7.93 -0.87 6.48
CA MET A 296 -7.32 -1.45 5.28
C MET A 296 -6.19 -2.43 5.60
N ALA A 297 -5.54 -2.26 6.76
CA ALA A 297 -4.49 -3.13 7.26
C ALA A 297 -4.98 -4.22 8.22
N ASP A 298 -6.29 -4.47 8.33
CA ASP A 298 -6.79 -5.50 9.24
C ASP A 298 -6.21 -6.89 8.90
N GLY A 299 -5.71 -7.59 9.93
CA GLY A 299 -4.91 -8.81 9.80
C GLY A 299 -3.45 -8.58 9.34
N GLY A 300 -3.09 -7.37 8.93
CA GLY A 300 -1.81 -6.96 8.38
C GLY A 300 -0.94 -6.15 9.34
N THR A 301 -0.11 -5.27 8.78
CA THR A 301 0.87 -4.43 9.51
C THR A 301 0.75 -2.98 9.05
N VAL A 302 0.75 -2.04 10.01
CA VAL A 302 0.89 -0.61 9.73
C VAL A 302 2.25 -0.12 10.18
N PHE A 303 2.96 0.54 9.28
CA PHE A 303 4.22 1.23 9.54
C PHE A 303 4.00 2.73 9.74
N LEU A 304 4.36 3.24 10.92
CA LEU A 304 4.28 4.66 11.27
C LEU A 304 5.68 5.26 11.26
N ASP A 305 6.05 5.92 10.17
CA ASP A 305 7.34 6.63 10.10
C ASP A 305 7.25 8.00 10.76
N GLU A 306 8.36 8.40 11.36
CA GLU A 306 8.51 9.61 12.16
C GLU A 306 7.41 9.81 13.22
N ILE A 307 7.14 8.76 14.01
CA ILE A 307 6.11 8.79 15.07
C ILE A 307 6.30 9.91 16.10
N GLY A 308 7.54 10.39 16.27
CA GLY A 308 7.88 11.55 17.12
C GLY A 308 7.39 12.90 16.60
N GLU A 309 6.83 12.98 15.39
CA GLU A 309 6.18 14.19 14.85
C GLU A 309 4.66 14.21 15.08
N MET A 310 4.09 13.12 15.61
CA MET A 310 2.65 13.02 15.87
C MET A 310 2.22 13.97 16.99
N SER A 311 1.10 14.67 16.80
CA SER A 311 0.53 15.56 17.82
C SER A 311 0.05 14.79 19.07
N LEU A 312 -0.02 15.47 20.22
CA LEU A 312 -0.53 14.85 21.47
C LEU A 312 -1.97 14.33 21.33
N TYR A 313 -2.79 14.95 20.48
CA TYR A 313 -4.15 14.51 20.20
C TYR A 313 -4.17 13.19 19.43
N LEU A 314 -3.39 13.07 18.35
CA LEU A 314 -3.26 11.82 17.61
C LEU A 314 -2.60 10.72 18.46
N GLN A 315 -1.61 11.06 19.28
CA GLN A 315 -1.01 10.13 20.24
C GLN A 315 -2.05 9.54 21.19
N ALA A 316 -3.00 10.35 21.69
CA ALA A 316 -4.08 9.86 22.55
C ALA A 316 -5.02 8.91 21.82
N LYS A 317 -5.34 9.17 20.54
CA LYS A 317 -6.14 8.26 19.72
C LYS A 317 -5.42 6.95 19.40
N LEU A 318 -4.15 7.03 19.02
CA LEU A 318 -3.31 5.86 18.76
C LEU A 318 -3.17 4.98 20.01
N LEU A 319 -3.01 5.58 21.19
CA LEU A 319 -2.98 4.84 22.45
C LEU A 319 -4.28 4.04 22.69
N ARG A 320 -5.46 4.65 22.44
CA ARG A 320 -6.74 3.95 22.57
C ARG A 320 -6.80 2.75 21.64
N PHE A 321 -6.39 2.95 20.39
CA PHE A 321 -6.30 1.89 19.40
C PHE A 321 -5.38 0.74 19.83
N LEU A 322 -4.17 1.03 20.33
CA LEU A 322 -3.19 0.02 20.74
C LEU A 322 -3.64 -0.86 21.91
N ASN A 323 -4.63 -0.43 22.72
CA ASN A 323 -5.05 -1.19 23.90
C ASN A 323 -5.96 -2.37 23.55
N ASP A 324 -6.95 -2.19 22.67
CA ASP A 324 -7.96 -3.22 22.35
C ASP A 324 -8.24 -3.37 20.85
N GLY A 325 -7.49 -2.66 19.99
CA GLY A 325 -7.65 -2.67 18.55
C GLY A 325 -8.85 -1.88 18.07
N LYS A 326 -9.38 -0.96 18.90
CA LYS A 326 -10.63 -0.27 18.62
C LYS A 326 -10.46 1.23 18.42
N PHE A 327 -11.27 1.78 17.52
CA PHE A 327 -11.33 3.22 17.29
C PHE A 327 -12.68 3.63 16.68
N ARG A 328 -12.90 4.94 16.54
CA ARG A 328 -14.04 5.50 15.80
C ARG A 328 -13.54 6.32 14.64
N ARG A 329 -14.22 6.21 13.50
CA ARG A 329 -13.98 7.09 12.35
C ARG A 329 -14.31 8.54 12.71
N ILE A 330 -13.70 9.49 11.99
CA ILE A 330 -14.00 10.91 12.16
C ILE A 330 -15.48 11.16 11.80
N GLY A 331 -16.20 11.85 12.68
CA GLY A 331 -17.63 12.10 12.53
C GLY A 331 -18.54 10.89 12.80
N GLY A 332 -17.97 9.72 13.14
CA GLY A 332 -18.71 8.51 13.47
C GLY A 332 -18.83 8.25 14.97
N ASP A 333 -19.91 7.58 15.37
CA ASP A 333 -20.16 7.10 16.73
C ASP A 333 -19.88 5.60 16.90
N LYS A 334 -19.94 4.84 15.80
CA LYS A 334 -19.65 3.42 15.75
C LYS A 334 -18.18 3.11 15.98
N GLU A 335 -17.95 2.15 16.88
CA GLU A 335 -16.61 1.62 17.17
C GLU A 335 -16.27 0.51 16.17
N VAL A 336 -15.10 0.64 15.56
CA VAL A 336 -14.51 -0.34 14.63
C VAL A 336 -13.41 -1.08 15.38
N ARG A 337 -13.37 -2.41 15.24
CA ARG A 337 -12.31 -3.25 15.83
C ARG A 337 -11.53 -3.93 14.72
N VAL A 338 -10.21 -3.82 14.76
CA VAL A 338 -9.28 -4.44 13.82
C VAL A 338 -8.08 -5.02 14.55
N ASN A 339 -7.41 -5.97 13.92
CA ASN A 339 -6.19 -6.61 14.42
C ASN A 339 -4.99 -6.25 13.54
N VAL A 340 -4.26 -5.20 13.93
CA VAL A 340 -3.12 -4.67 13.16
C VAL A 340 -1.85 -4.73 13.99
N ARG A 341 -0.76 -5.24 13.40
CA ARG A 341 0.57 -5.12 13.99
C ARG A 341 1.14 -3.74 13.71
N ILE A 342 1.69 -3.10 14.74
CA ILE A 342 2.28 -1.76 14.61
C ILE A 342 3.79 -1.83 14.60
N ILE A 343 4.40 -1.27 13.55
CA ILE A 343 5.82 -0.96 13.51
C ILE A 343 5.93 0.56 13.45
N SER A 344 6.76 1.16 14.30
CA SER A 344 6.95 2.61 14.34
C SER A 344 8.42 2.95 14.21
N ALA A 345 8.74 4.05 13.55
CA ALA A 345 10.10 4.53 13.42
C ALA A 345 10.23 6.01 13.79
N THR A 346 11.39 6.40 14.33
CA THR A 346 11.72 7.81 14.53
C THR A 346 13.23 8.04 14.68
N HIS A 347 13.69 9.23 14.31
CA HIS A 347 15.03 9.72 14.65
C HIS A 347 15.09 10.51 15.96
N ARG A 348 13.94 10.85 16.56
CA ARG A 348 13.87 11.65 17.79
C ARG A 348 14.07 10.79 19.03
N ASN A 349 14.61 11.39 20.08
CA ASN A 349 14.71 10.76 21.39
C ASN A 349 13.36 10.84 22.12
N LEU A 350 12.52 9.81 21.97
CA LEU A 350 11.19 9.76 22.59
C LEU A 350 11.24 9.87 24.12
N ARG A 351 12.27 9.35 24.79
CA ARG A 351 12.40 9.48 26.25
C ARG A 351 12.57 10.94 26.68
N LYS A 352 13.38 11.70 25.94
CA LYS A 352 13.54 13.14 26.16
C LYS A 352 12.23 13.89 25.90
N MET A 353 11.54 13.57 24.80
CA MET A 353 10.25 14.17 24.49
C MET A 353 9.18 13.89 25.55
N VAL A 354 9.21 12.71 26.18
CA VAL A 354 8.34 12.39 27.32
C VAL A 354 8.63 13.32 28.51
N GLN A 355 9.91 13.54 28.83
CA GLN A 355 10.31 14.47 29.90
C GLN A 355 9.90 15.92 29.59
N GLU A 356 9.93 16.31 28.32
CA GLU A 356 9.53 17.63 27.84
C GLU A 356 8.00 17.77 27.66
N GLY A 357 7.21 16.72 27.87
CA GLY A 357 5.75 16.73 27.69
C GLY A 357 5.28 16.76 26.23
N LEU A 358 6.19 16.54 25.27
CA LEU A 358 5.92 16.53 23.83
C LEU A 358 5.48 15.14 23.33
N PHE A 359 5.71 14.10 24.13
CA PHE A 359 5.27 12.74 23.83
C PHE A 359 4.67 12.11 25.08
N ARG A 360 3.57 11.36 24.93
CA ARG A 360 2.91 10.74 26.08
C ARG A 360 3.70 9.52 26.57
N GLU A 361 3.89 9.47 27.89
CA GLU A 361 4.60 8.37 28.56
C GLU A 361 3.89 7.01 28.36
N ASP A 362 2.57 6.99 28.48
CA ASP A 362 1.76 5.78 28.31
C ASP A 362 1.89 5.17 26.91
N LEU A 363 1.82 6.00 25.87
CA LEU A 363 2.03 5.60 24.48
C LEU A 363 3.45 5.08 24.25
N PHE A 364 4.47 5.75 24.81
CA PHE A 364 5.86 5.31 24.68
C PHE A 364 6.03 3.87 25.17
N TYR A 365 5.49 3.53 26.33
CA TYR A 365 5.58 2.15 26.85
C TYR A 365 4.78 1.13 26.03
N ARG A 366 3.70 1.53 25.34
CA ARG A 366 2.94 0.61 24.47
C ARG A 366 3.58 0.39 23.10
N LEU A 367 4.31 1.38 22.59
CA LEU A 367 5.08 1.24 21.35
C LEU A 367 6.41 0.52 21.59
N ASN A 368 7.09 0.82 22.68
CA ASN A 368 8.43 0.30 23.00
C ASN A 368 8.37 -1.08 23.68
N VAL A 369 7.62 -2.02 23.11
CA VAL A 369 7.57 -3.42 23.58
C VAL A 369 8.76 -4.20 23.00
N LEU A 370 8.96 -4.10 21.69
CA LEU A 370 10.16 -4.56 21.00
C LEU A 370 10.92 -3.34 20.47
N HIS A 371 12.25 -3.39 20.57
CA HIS A 371 13.11 -2.28 20.17
C HIS A 371 14.27 -2.75 19.30
N LEU A 372 14.45 -2.06 18.18
CA LEU A 372 15.60 -2.18 17.29
C LEU A 372 16.19 -0.79 17.06
N GLU A 373 17.52 -0.71 17.00
CA GLU A 373 18.25 0.52 16.74
C GLU A 373 19.05 0.34 15.45
N MET A 374 18.81 1.22 14.48
CA MET A 374 19.49 1.21 13.20
C MET A 374 20.81 1.98 13.33
N PRO A 375 21.98 1.32 13.16
CA PRO A 375 23.26 1.98 13.35
C PRO A 375 23.52 3.01 12.23
N PRO A 376 24.06 4.18 12.58
CA PRO A 376 24.48 5.17 11.59
C PRO A 376 25.65 4.65 10.75
N LEU A 377 25.80 5.17 9.53
CA LEU A 377 26.78 4.69 8.55
C LEU A 377 28.23 4.80 9.05
N ARG A 378 28.54 5.81 9.88
CA ARG A 378 29.85 5.98 10.52
C ARG A 378 30.26 4.85 11.48
N GLU A 379 29.30 4.10 12.02
CA GLU A 379 29.56 2.95 12.89
C GLU A 379 29.73 1.65 12.10
N ARG A 380 29.54 1.70 10.78
CA ARG A 380 29.67 0.57 9.85
C ARG A 380 30.49 0.95 8.59
N PRO A 381 31.75 1.37 8.74
CA PRO A 381 32.58 1.81 7.61
C PRO A 381 32.77 0.74 6.53
N ASP A 382 32.79 -0.55 6.92
CA ASP A 382 32.93 -1.68 6.00
C ASP A 382 31.75 -1.80 5.01
N ASP A 383 30.59 -1.22 5.35
CA ASP A 383 29.40 -1.25 4.50
C ASP A 383 29.36 -0.10 3.48
N VAL A 384 30.19 0.94 3.65
CA VAL A 384 30.17 2.15 2.80
C VAL A 384 30.46 1.80 1.34
N LEU A 385 31.51 0.99 1.08
CA LEU A 385 31.90 0.64 -0.29
C LEU A 385 30.90 -0.30 -0.97
N PRO A 386 30.40 -1.38 -0.33
CA PRO A 386 29.29 -2.18 -0.87
C PRO A 386 28.06 -1.33 -1.24
N LEU A 387 27.63 -0.43 -0.34
CA LEU A 387 26.51 0.48 -0.59
C LEU A 387 26.79 1.42 -1.78
N ALA A 388 27.98 2.02 -1.83
CA ALA A 388 28.39 2.91 -2.91
C ALA A 388 28.35 2.19 -4.26
N ARG A 389 28.88 0.96 -4.35
CA ARG A 389 28.85 0.16 -5.58
C ARG A 389 27.43 -0.13 -6.05
N HIS A 390 26.54 -0.51 -5.13
CA HIS A 390 25.13 -0.72 -5.45
C HIS A 390 24.47 0.55 -6.01
N PHE A 391 24.70 1.70 -5.38
CA PHE A 391 24.15 2.97 -5.88
C PHE A 391 24.78 3.39 -7.22
N ILE A 392 26.05 3.08 -7.45
CA ILE A 392 26.71 3.35 -8.73
C ILE A 392 26.04 2.56 -9.85
N GLU A 393 25.86 1.26 -9.67
CA GLU A 393 25.21 0.39 -10.67
C GLU A 393 23.79 0.89 -10.99
N ARG A 394 23.03 1.23 -9.95
CA ARG A 394 21.66 1.75 -10.09
C ARG A 394 21.63 3.10 -10.81
N ALA A 395 22.50 4.03 -10.44
CA ALA A 395 22.58 5.36 -11.04
C ALA A 395 23.08 5.31 -12.49
N CYS A 396 24.07 4.48 -12.81
CA CYS A 396 24.52 4.24 -14.19
C CYS A 396 23.39 3.68 -15.06
N THR A 397 22.63 2.71 -14.53
CA THR A 397 21.47 2.14 -15.24
C THR A 397 20.41 3.20 -15.51
N GLN A 398 20.09 4.03 -14.50
CA GLN A 398 19.12 5.12 -14.64
C GLN A 398 19.59 6.21 -15.61
N ALA A 399 20.90 6.50 -15.64
CA ALA A 399 21.51 7.47 -16.56
C ALA A 399 21.84 6.88 -17.95
N GLN A 400 21.53 5.61 -18.20
CA GLN A 400 21.90 4.87 -19.41
C GLN A 400 23.41 4.93 -19.73
N LYS A 401 24.25 4.96 -18.70
CA LYS A 401 25.72 4.97 -18.78
C LYS A 401 26.28 3.58 -18.49
N SER A 402 27.47 3.30 -19.02
CA SER A 402 28.24 2.12 -18.57
C SER A 402 28.59 2.25 -17.08
N VAL A 403 28.71 1.12 -16.37
CA VAL A 403 29.02 1.10 -14.94
C VAL A 403 30.37 1.80 -14.68
N CYS A 404 30.32 2.88 -13.89
CA CYS A 404 31.50 3.62 -13.46
C CYS A 404 32.22 2.89 -12.32
N ARG A 405 33.51 3.18 -12.13
CA ARG A 405 34.32 2.63 -11.03
C ARG A 405 34.87 3.75 -10.17
N LEU A 406 35.00 3.51 -8.87
CA LEU A 406 35.71 4.40 -7.96
C LEU A 406 37.21 4.12 -8.04
N ASN A 407 38.04 5.15 -8.10
CA ASN A 407 39.48 4.97 -7.87
C ASN A 407 39.78 4.77 -6.38
N THR A 408 41.04 4.45 -6.04
CA THR A 408 41.45 4.18 -4.66
C THR A 408 41.29 5.39 -3.74
N ALA A 409 41.56 6.60 -4.25
CA ALA A 409 41.44 7.84 -3.48
C ALA A 409 39.97 8.15 -3.12
N ALA A 410 39.05 8.00 -4.08
CA ALA A 410 37.62 8.12 -3.89
C ALA A 410 37.09 7.08 -2.90
N CYS A 411 37.54 5.83 -2.99
CA CYS A 411 37.19 4.79 -2.02
C CYS A 411 37.61 5.19 -0.60
N ALA A 412 38.86 5.65 -0.42
CA ALA A 412 39.36 6.07 0.89
C ALA A 412 38.58 7.28 1.43
N ALA A 413 38.28 8.27 0.58
CA ALA A 413 37.51 9.44 0.94
C ALA A 413 36.09 9.06 1.43
N LEU A 414 35.39 8.18 0.69
CA LEU A 414 34.06 7.70 1.08
C LEU A 414 34.08 7.00 2.44
N VAL A 415 35.05 6.12 2.69
CA VAL A 415 35.16 5.39 3.97
C VAL A 415 35.50 6.33 5.14
N SER A 416 36.31 7.37 4.90
CA SER A 416 36.72 8.32 5.93
C SER A 416 35.66 9.35 6.31
N ASN A 417 34.62 9.53 5.49
CA ASN A 417 33.56 10.51 5.73
C ASN A 417 32.65 10.07 6.89
N ARG A 418 32.13 11.04 7.66
CA ARG A 418 31.24 10.80 8.81
C ARG A 418 29.79 10.52 8.42
N TRP A 419 29.38 10.87 7.20
CA TRP A 419 28.03 10.64 6.67
C TRP A 419 26.89 11.12 7.59
N PRO A 420 26.79 12.43 7.90
CA PRO A 420 25.70 12.98 8.72
C PRO A 420 24.30 12.67 8.18
N GLY A 421 24.13 12.57 6.86
CA GLY A 421 22.87 12.14 6.21
C GLY A 421 22.82 10.63 5.89
N ASN A 422 23.73 9.84 6.46
CA ASN A 422 23.80 8.39 6.36
C ASN A 422 23.73 7.88 4.90
N VAL A 423 22.97 6.80 4.68
CA VAL A 423 22.85 6.12 3.37
C VAL A 423 22.20 7.05 2.33
N ARG A 424 21.26 7.90 2.74
CA ARG A 424 20.60 8.87 1.85
C ARG A 424 21.59 9.90 1.30
N GLN A 425 22.51 10.40 2.13
CA GLN A 425 23.59 11.29 1.66
C GLN A 425 24.54 10.56 0.72
N LEU A 426 24.98 9.36 1.08
CA LEU A 426 25.84 8.54 0.22
C LEU A 426 25.22 8.32 -1.17
N GLN A 427 23.94 7.93 -1.21
CA GLN A 427 23.20 7.75 -2.46
C GLN A 427 23.18 9.03 -3.30
N ASN A 428 22.90 10.18 -2.69
CA ASN A 428 22.85 11.46 -3.38
C ASN A 428 24.21 11.89 -3.93
N VAL A 429 25.29 11.74 -3.15
CA VAL A 429 26.65 12.05 -3.57
C VAL A 429 27.05 11.19 -4.77
N VAL A 430 26.83 9.87 -4.68
CA VAL A 430 27.12 8.93 -5.77
C VAL A 430 26.29 9.23 -7.02
N PHE A 431 25.00 9.50 -6.86
CA PHE A 431 24.11 9.80 -7.98
C PHE A 431 24.56 11.08 -8.72
N ARG A 432 24.88 12.15 -7.98
CA ARG A 432 25.41 13.40 -8.55
C ARG A 432 26.73 13.20 -9.28
N ALA A 433 27.66 12.46 -8.68
CA ALA A 433 28.94 12.16 -9.31
C ALA A 433 28.76 11.47 -10.67
N ILE A 434 27.80 10.55 -10.79
CA ILE A 434 27.53 9.82 -12.04
C ILE A 434 26.80 10.67 -13.07
N THR A 435 25.86 11.52 -12.65
CA THR A 435 25.14 12.38 -13.59
C THR A 435 26.04 13.48 -14.14
N MET A 436 26.94 14.03 -13.32
CA MET A 436 27.81 15.15 -13.68
C MET A 436 29.14 14.73 -14.31
N SER A 437 29.61 13.50 -14.10
CA SER A 437 30.86 13.01 -14.70
C SER A 437 30.62 12.33 -16.05
N ASP A 438 31.45 12.68 -17.04
CA ASP A 438 31.57 11.99 -18.32
C ASP A 438 32.61 10.85 -18.28
N GLN A 439 33.31 10.69 -17.16
CA GLN A 439 34.38 9.73 -17.01
C GLN A 439 33.87 8.38 -16.46
N ARG A 440 34.53 7.30 -16.87
CA ARG A 440 34.23 5.94 -16.37
C ARG A 440 34.85 5.65 -15.00
N VAL A 441 35.80 6.48 -14.56
CA VAL A 441 36.47 6.37 -13.27
C VAL A 441 36.21 7.65 -12.50
N LEU A 442 35.56 7.52 -11.35
CA LEU A 442 35.26 8.62 -10.45
C LEU A 442 36.44 8.83 -9.49
N ASP A 443 36.91 10.07 -9.40
CA ASP A 443 37.91 10.54 -8.44
C ASP A 443 37.26 11.30 -7.28
N VAL A 444 38.04 11.66 -6.27
CA VAL A 444 37.61 12.45 -5.10
C VAL A 444 36.98 13.77 -5.52
N ALA A 445 37.47 14.39 -6.61
CA ALA A 445 36.96 15.65 -7.13
C ALA A 445 35.56 15.54 -7.75
N ASP A 446 35.15 14.34 -8.17
CA ASP A 446 33.82 14.10 -8.74
C ASP A 446 32.76 13.87 -7.65
N LEU A 447 33.20 13.55 -6.42
CA LEU A 447 32.33 13.40 -5.27
C LEU A 447 31.98 14.79 -4.75
N ASP A 448 30.84 15.32 -5.21
CA ASP A 448 30.24 16.53 -4.66
C ASP A 448 29.77 16.27 -3.23
N TRP A 449 30.67 16.50 -2.28
CA TRP A 449 30.38 16.55 -0.84
C TRP A 449 29.54 17.80 -0.58
N ALA A 450 28.28 17.78 -1.01
CA ALA A 450 27.33 18.88 -0.84
C ALA A 450 27.57 19.54 0.52
N GLU A 451 27.92 20.83 0.48
CA GLU A 451 28.57 21.59 1.54
C GLU A 451 28.20 21.13 2.97
N ASP A 452 29.21 20.58 3.66
CA ASP A 452 29.27 20.49 5.14
C ASP A 452 29.36 21.91 5.77
N SER A 453 28.42 22.80 5.46
CA SER A 453 28.31 24.14 6.05
C SER A 453 26.94 24.38 6.71
N ILE A 454 26.42 23.36 7.38
CA ILE A 454 25.98 23.61 8.77
C ILE A 454 27.03 22.93 9.64
N SER A 455 28.12 23.66 9.88
CA SER A 455 29.20 23.23 10.75
C SER A 455 28.63 22.78 12.10
N ALA A 456 28.72 21.49 12.37
CA ALA A 456 28.50 20.89 13.69
C ALA A 456 29.54 21.33 14.74
N GLU A 457 30.32 22.39 14.46
CA GLU A 457 31.20 23.07 15.40
C GLU A 457 30.45 24.12 16.27
N GLU A 458 29.16 24.40 16.02
CA GLU A 458 28.41 25.42 16.79
C GLU A 458 27.40 24.90 17.83
N VAL A 459 27.26 23.59 18.08
CA VAL A 459 26.21 23.09 19.02
C VAL A 459 26.77 22.57 20.37
N ASN A 460 28.05 22.78 20.68
CA ASN A 460 28.56 22.37 21.99
C ASN A 460 29.68 23.27 22.56
N GLN A 461 29.47 24.58 22.55
CA GLN A 461 30.10 25.44 23.56
C GLN A 461 29.05 25.76 24.62
N GLU A 462 29.32 25.29 25.84
CA GLU A 462 28.63 25.73 27.04
C GLU A 462 28.53 27.27 27.01
N ILE A 463 27.31 27.79 26.93
CA ILE A 463 27.07 29.24 27.07
C ILE A 463 27.31 29.58 28.55
N THR A 464 28.56 29.86 28.89
CA THR A 464 28.96 30.47 30.15
C THR A 464 29.84 31.70 29.93
N ASP A 465 29.63 32.42 28.83
CA ASP A 465 30.34 33.67 28.56
C ASP A 465 29.40 34.88 28.69
N THR A 466 29.79 35.83 29.53
CA THR A 466 29.14 37.14 29.60
C THR A 466 29.21 37.84 28.24
N TRP A 467 28.22 38.68 27.92
CA TRP A 467 28.15 39.47 26.67
C TRP A 467 29.48 40.14 26.30
N GLU A 468 30.23 40.59 27.31
CA GLU A 468 31.51 41.28 27.15
C GLU A 468 32.63 40.37 26.63
N LEU A 469 32.64 39.08 27.01
CA LEU A 469 33.60 38.09 26.54
C LEU A 469 33.27 37.66 25.10
N ALA A 470 31.98 37.43 24.80
CA ALA A 470 31.52 37.10 23.45
C ALA A 470 31.85 38.22 22.44
N LEU A 471 31.65 39.48 22.83
CA LEU A 471 31.98 40.63 21.99
C LEU A 471 33.50 40.73 21.75
N GLN A 472 34.33 40.45 22.75
CA GLN A 472 35.79 40.49 22.60
C GLN A 472 36.31 39.36 21.70
N ALA A 473 35.76 38.15 21.83
CA ALA A 473 36.11 37.02 20.98
C ALA A 473 35.75 37.28 19.52
N PHE A 474 34.55 37.84 19.27
CA PHE A 474 34.12 38.24 17.93
C PHE A 474 35.03 39.34 17.35
N GLU A 475 35.34 40.39 18.12
CA GLU A 475 36.24 41.47 17.69
C GLU A 475 37.64 40.94 17.34
N GLN A 476 38.20 40.06 18.17
CA GLN A 476 39.52 39.46 17.95
C GLN A 476 39.54 38.60 16.69
N SER A 477 38.52 37.75 16.49
CA SER A 477 38.39 36.90 15.30
C SER A 477 38.25 37.73 14.02
N LEU A 478 37.38 38.75 14.03
CA LEU A 478 37.16 39.64 12.90
C LEU A 478 38.45 40.37 12.48
N LEU A 479 39.18 40.92 13.45
CA LEU A 479 40.43 41.63 13.19
C LEU A 479 41.56 40.69 12.74
N SER A 480 41.62 39.47 13.28
CA SER A 480 42.64 38.47 12.90
C SER A 480 42.44 38.00 11.46
N ARG A 481 41.18 37.86 11.01
CA ARG A 481 40.84 37.48 9.63
C ARG A 481 41.13 38.61 8.63
N LEU A 482 40.88 39.86 9.01
CA LEU A 482 41.02 41.01 8.10
C LEU A 482 42.44 41.58 8.04
N TYR A 483 43.26 41.40 9.09
CA TYR A 483 44.62 41.95 9.13
C TYR A 483 45.56 41.47 8.00
N PRO A 484 45.56 40.18 7.58
CA PRO A 484 46.37 39.72 6.45
C PRO A 484 46.08 40.44 5.13
N GLN A 485 44.81 40.80 4.89
CA GLN A 485 44.38 41.51 3.68
C GLN A 485 44.56 43.03 3.79
N TYR A 486 44.51 43.56 5.02
CA TYR A 486 44.65 44.98 5.33
C TYR A 486 45.67 45.21 6.46
N PRO A 487 46.99 45.07 6.20
CA PRO A 487 48.05 45.01 7.22
C PRO A 487 48.43 46.38 7.80
N SER A 488 47.45 47.27 7.97
CA SER A 488 47.61 48.58 8.57
C SER A 488 46.33 48.99 9.27
N SER A 489 46.45 49.55 10.48
CA SER A 489 45.34 50.13 11.23
C SER A 489 44.55 51.16 10.41
N ARG A 490 45.19 51.90 9.48
CA ARG A 490 44.50 52.88 8.61
C ARG A 490 43.67 52.20 7.53
N LYS A 491 44.16 51.08 6.98
CA LYS A 491 43.45 50.30 5.96
C LYS A 491 42.27 49.53 6.55
N LEU A 492 42.44 48.96 7.74
CA LEU A 492 41.35 48.33 8.50
C LEU A 492 40.27 49.34 8.88
N ALA A 493 40.66 50.52 9.37
CA ALA A 493 39.75 51.60 9.72
C ALA A 493 38.91 52.07 8.52
N ALA A 494 39.52 52.21 7.33
CA ALA A 494 38.80 52.54 6.11
C ALA A 494 37.83 51.42 5.67
N ARG A 495 38.21 50.15 5.83
CA ARG A 495 37.38 48.99 5.43
C ARG A 495 36.19 48.75 6.38
N LEU A 496 36.38 49.03 7.66
CA LEU A 496 35.41 48.84 8.73
C LEU A 496 34.69 50.14 9.12
N GLU A 497 34.85 51.20 8.32
CA GLU A 497 34.18 52.51 8.47
C GLU A 497 34.30 53.09 9.88
N THR A 498 35.48 52.97 10.47
CA THR A 498 35.76 53.33 11.86
C THR A 498 37.02 54.17 11.95
N SER A 499 37.29 54.77 13.11
CA SER A 499 38.46 55.62 13.28
C SER A 499 39.74 54.79 13.41
N HIS A 500 40.82 55.32 12.84
CA HIS A 500 42.15 54.73 12.93
C HIS A 500 42.60 54.52 14.40
N SER A 501 42.22 55.41 15.31
CA SER A 501 42.58 55.32 16.73
C SER A 501 41.87 54.16 17.43
N VAL A 502 40.61 53.88 17.10
CA VAL A 502 39.86 52.73 17.64
C VAL A 502 40.48 51.42 17.15
N MET A 503 40.78 51.30 15.86
CA MET A 503 41.42 50.09 15.32
C MET A 503 42.84 49.89 15.84
N ALA A 504 43.63 50.95 15.99
CA ALA A 504 44.97 50.85 16.58
C ALA A 504 44.91 50.39 18.05
N THR A 505 43.92 50.84 18.81
CA THR A 505 43.70 50.44 20.21
C THR A 505 43.28 48.98 20.30
N LYS A 506 42.35 48.53 19.44
CA LYS A 506 41.86 47.15 19.40
C LYS A 506 42.94 46.16 18.91
N LEU A 507 43.69 46.50 17.86
CA LEU A 507 44.83 45.68 17.39
C LEU A 507 45.90 45.53 18.48
N ARG A 508 46.18 46.58 19.25
CA ARG A 508 47.10 46.52 20.40
C ARG A 508 46.54 45.66 21.53
N LYS A 509 45.26 45.82 21.85
CA LYS A 509 44.56 45.03 22.88
C LYS A 509 44.63 43.53 22.59
N TYR A 510 44.51 43.14 21.31
CA TYR A 510 44.51 41.73 20.89
C TYR A 510 45.86 41.21 20.37
N GLY A 511 46.92 42.02 20.42
CA GLY A 511 48.28 41.61 20.02
C GLY A 511 48.47 41.34 18.52
N ILE A 512 47.58 41.85 17.66
CA ILE A 512 47.58 41.57 16.22
C ILE A 512 48.48 42.59 15.50
N GLY A 513 49.50 42.11 14.79
CA GLY A 513 50.38 42.96 13.97
C GLY A 513 51.59 43.58 14.70
N GLN A 514 51.89 43.15 15.92
CA GLN A 514 53.16 43.50 16.57
C GLN A 514 54.28 42.64 15.97
N LYS A 515 55.21 43.25 15.23
CA LYS A 515 56.52 42.65 14.98
C LYS A 515 57.27 42.61 16.31
N ARG A 516 57.70 41.42 16.75
CA ARG A 516 58.70 41.29 17.82
C ARG A 516 59.99 42.00 17.45
#